data_AF-A0A3Q9FWZ3-F1
#
_entry.id   AF-A0A3Q9FWZ3-F1
#
_cell.length_a   1.000
_cell.length_b   1.000
_cell.length_c   1.000
_cell.angle_alpha   90.00
_cell.angle_beta   90.00
_cell.angle_gamma   90.00
#
_symmetry.space_group_name_H-M   'P 1'
#
loop_
_entity.id
_entity.type
_entity.pdbx_description
1 polymer ?
#
loop_
_entity_poly.entity_id
_entity_poly.type
_entity_poly.pdbx_seq_one_letter_code
_entity_poly.pdbx_strand_id
1 'polypeptide(L)'
;MSTLQRQRRGLAVAKVLPTKKTERAGVNEFRALMESAGHIVQEIDGGNDYGEDCYLSFTEHGERTGDIVAVQVKSGGKYRRAVGYGIPCRDHVGDWTRSRIPVIGIVYDPELKKLFWVNMTQYLLEQLKQGKRPKSVPVSESAILDADTLVSIVANVRHFIARNDGLRHVESRGARHPIRTFRRYLNRESNEIDRTPVGRIPYEMATSEVDFHERHPGFNPAFLKWSAWLLTTVVLAVQGPALYVAADSQHRDWWIWNGWTWLVCYYGTVLYLLRVSKQDPQKRRGRLLSFVSCCLIACGMFVTVGHQGSGFVVNREFERWFIDLMPVFAKIAIMHVSHYYVDRERERRRRLKAAYPDGIPSR
;
A
#
# COMPACT_ATOMS: atom_id res chain seq x y z
N MET A 1 -35.33 6.06 -51.57
CA MET A 1 -34.05 6.70 -51.22
C MET A 1 -34.21 7.47 -49.92
N SER A 2 -33.86 6.90 -48.76
CA SER A 2 -33.70 7.65 -47.48
C SER A 2 -33.21 6.71 -46.36
N THR A 3 -32.02 6.12 -46.50
CA THR A 3 -31.48 5.18 -45.48
C THR A 3 -29.94 5.16 -45.43
N LEU A 4 -29.27 6.29 -45.68
CA LEU A 4 -27.79 6.35 -45.63
C LEU A 4 -27.27 7.60 -44.92
N GLN A 5 -27.85 7.97 -43.77
CA GLN A 5 -27.30 9.10 -43.00
C GLN A 5 -27.23 8.92 -41.49
N ARG A 6 -27.19 7.68 -40.98
CA ARG A 6 -27.09 7.50 -39.53
C ARG A 6 -26.35 6.24 -39.13
N GLN A 7 -25.01 6.30 -39.14
CA GLN A 7 -24.14 5.78 -38.07
C GLN A 7 -22.65 5.85 -38.48
N ARG A 8 -22.01 6.97 -38.15
CA ARG A 8 -20.60 6.99 -37.77
C ARG A 8 -20.54 7.39 -36.29
N ARG A 9 -20.90 6.48 -35.38
CA ARG A 9 -20.60 6.64 -33.95
C ARG A 9 -19.18 6.14 -33.73
N GLY A 10 -18.24 7.08 -33.63
CA GLY A 10 -16.84 6.79 -33.38
C GLY A 10 -16.63 6.11 -32.03
N LEU A 11 -15.80 5.07 -32.03
CA LEU A 11 -15.26 4.43 -30.83
C LEU A 11 -14.65 5.49 -29.91
N ALA A 12 -15.14 5.58 -28.67
CA ALA A 12 -14.58 6.50 -27.68
C ALA A 12 -13.19 6.01 -27.25
N VAL A 13 -12.15 6.58 -27.87
CA VAL A 13 -10.75 6.32 -27.53
C VAL A 13 -10.41 7.00 -26.20
N ALA A 14 -9.69 6.30 -25.33
CA ALA A 14 -9.19 6.87 -24.08
C ALA A 14 -8.41 8.17 -24.35
N LYS A 15 -8.87 9.29 -23.79
CA LYS A 15 -8.17 10.57 -23.92
C LYS A 15 -6.96 10.59 -23.00
N VAL A 16 -5.78 10.56 -23.60
CA VAL A 16 -4.52 10.80 -22.87
C VAL A 16 -4.48 12.28 -22.46
N LEU A 17 -4.35 12.54 -21.15
CA LEU A 17 -4.14 13.90 -20.65
C LEU A 17 -2.85 14.46 -21.29
N PRO A 18 -2.90 15.65 -21.92
CA PRO A 18 -1.72 16.24 -22.56
C PRO A 18 -0.53 16.38 -21.60
N THR A 19 -0.81 16.63 -20.32
CA THR A 19 0.20 16.73 -19.24
C THR A 19 0.96 15.43 -19.02
N LYS A 20 0.29 14.27 -19.09
CA LYS A 20 0.95 12.96 -18.98
C LYS A 20 1.93 12.70 -20.12
N LYS A 21 1.61 13.19 -21.33
CA LYS A 21 2.51 13.05 -22.49
C LYS A 21 3.80 13.84 -22.26
N THR A 22 3.69 15.09 -21.78
CA THR A 22 4.84 15.94 -21.47
C THR A 22 5.68 15.39 -20.32
N GLU A 23 5.05 14.93 -19.23
CA GLU A 23 5.74 14.29 -18.09
C GLU A 23 6.50 13.04 -18.54
N ARG A 24 5.86 12.17 -19.33
CA ARG A 24 6.51 10.96 -19.86
C ARG A 24 7.64 11.27 -20.82
N ALA A 25 7.53 12.33 -21.63
CA ALA A 25 8.60 12.75 -22.54
C ALA A 25 9.90 13.04 -21.77
N GLY A 26 9.82 13.77 -20.65
CA GLY A 26 11.02 14.06 -19.84
C GLY A 26 11.69 12.80 -19.28
N VAL A 27 10.90 11.85 -18.76
CA VAL A 27 11.43 10.58 -18.25
C VAL A 27 12.06 9.77 -19.38
N ASN A 28 11.44 9.76 -20.56
CA ASN A 28 11.96 9.03 -21.72
C ASN A 28 13.29 9.60 -22.22
N GLU A 29 13.40 10.93 -22.33
CA GLU A 29 14.64 11.59 -22.77
C GLU A 29 15.77 11.34 -21.76
N PHE A 30 15.48 11.46 -20.45
CA PHE A 30 16.45 11.14 -19.42
C PHE A 30 16.91 9.68 -19.50
N ARG A 31 15.96 8.74 -19.62
CA ARG A 31 16.27 7.30 -19.74
C ARG A 31 17.16 7.03 -20.95
N ALA A 32 16.77 7.53 -22.13
CA ALA A 32 17.50 7.34 -23.36
C ALA A 32 18.95 7.85 -23.25
N LEU A 33 19.15 9.05 -22.68
CA LEU A 33 20.48 9.61 -22.48
C LEU A 33 21.33 8.73 -21.56
N MET A 34 20.82 8.36 -20.38
CA MET A 34 21.60 7.60 -19.40
C MET A 34 21.89 6.17 -19.87
N GLU A 35 20.94 5.50 -20.52
CA GLU A 35 21.13 4.16 -21.08
C GLU A 35 22.09 4.18 -22.26
N SER A 36 22.06 5.22 -23.11
CA SER A 36 23.03 5.38 -24.20
C SER A 36 24.47 5.56 -23.69
N ALA A 37 24.63 6.12 -22.49
CA ALA A 37 25.91 6.22 -21.79
C ALA A 37 26.28 4.95 -21.00
N GLY A 38 25.49 3.87 -21.11
CA GLY A 38 25.74 2.58 -20.49
C GLY A 38 25.27 2.45 -19.05
N HIS A 39 24.58 3.45 -18.49
CA HIS A 39 24.01 3.39 -17.14
C HIS A 39 22.66 2.67 -17.10
N ILE A 40 22.26 2.23 -15.90
CA ILE A 40 21.03 1.45 -15.73
C ILE A 40 19.96 2.35 -15.09
N VAL A 41 18.85 2.54 -15.79
CA VAL A 41 17.69 3.30 -15.28
C VAL A 41 16.55 2.35 -14.96
N GLN A 42 16.02 2.43 -13.74
CA GLN A 42 14.86 1.67 -13.30
C GLN A 42 13.71 2.64 -12.97
N GLU A 43 12.69 2.68 -13.81
CA GLU A 43 11.49 3.48 -13.54
C GLU A 43 10.71 2.98 -12.33
N ILE A 44 10.21 3.94 -11.57
CA ILE A 44 9.24 3.71 -10.52
C ILE A 44 7.86 3.81 -11.17
N ASP A 45 7.06 2.75 -11.06
CA ASP A 45 5.71 2.78 -11.59
C ASP A 45 4.89 3.86 -10.87
N GLY A 46 4.19 4.70 -11.64
CA GLY A 46 3.52 5.93 -11.18
C GLY A 46 2.40 5.71 -10.16
N GLY A 47 1.98 4.46 -9.92
CA GLY A 47 1.15 4.09 -8.77
C GLY A 47 1.89 4.08 -7.42
N ASN A 48 3.21 4.23 -7.41
CA ASN A 48 4.08 4.19 -6.23
C ASN A 48 5.04 5.40 -6.15
N ASP A 49 4.71 6.49 -6.85
CA ASP A 49 5.49 7.73 -6.86
C ASP A 49 5.24 8.54 -5.57
N TYR A 50 6.27 8.68 -4.74
CA TYR A 50 6.29 9.53 -3.54
C TYR A 50 7.19 10.77 -3.73
N GLY A 51 7.51 11.13 -4.98
CA GLY A 51 8.41 12.22 -5.36
C GLY A 51 9.67 11.76 -6.09
N GLU A 52 9.73 10.52 -6.58
CA GLU A 52 10.86 9.97 -7.35
C GLU A 52 10.32 9.20 -8.56
N ASP A 53 10.82 9.49 -9.75
CA ASP A 53 10.35 8.90 -11.01
C ASP A 53 11.16 7.66 -11.42
N CYS A 54 12.46 7.63 -11.08
CA CYS A 54 13.32 6.47 -11.36
C CYS A 54 14.51 6.38 -10.40
N TYR A 55 15.12 5.19 -10.36
CA TYR A 55 16.44 4.96 -9.81
C TYR A 55 17.46 4.88 -10.94
N LEU A 56 18.64 5.46 -10.72
CA LEU A 56 19.77 5.38 -11.63
C LEU A 56 20.91 4.66 -10.91
N SER A 57 21.41 3.58 -11.49
CA SER A 57 22.64 2.92 -11.06
C SER A 57 23.76 3.27 -12.02
N PHE A 58 24.85 3.81 -11.48
CA PHE A 58 26.02 4.14 -12.29
C PHE A 58 26.83 2.89 -12.62
N THR A 59 27.39 2.91 -13.82
CA THR A 59 28.22 1.84 -14.39
C THR A 59 29.53 2.44 -14.85
N GLU A 60 30.57 1.62 -14.81
CA GLU A 60 31.92 1.97 -15.23
C GLU A 60 32.57 0.71 -15.80
N HIS A 61 33.16 0.81 -17.00
CA HIS A 61 33.74 -0.32 -17.72
C HIS A 61 32.81 -1.55 -17.90
N GLY A 62 31.50 -1.32 -18.03
CA GLY A 62 30.51 -2.39 -18.17
C GLY A 62 30.09 -3.05 -16.85
N GLU A 63 30.65 -2.62 -15.72
CA GLU A 63 30.29 -3.12 -14.39
C GLU A 63 29.51 -2.08 -13.59
N ARG A 64 28.69 -2.53 -12.64
CA ARG A 64 27.98 -1.61 -11.72
C ARG A 64 28.95 -1.11 -10.66
N THR A 65 29.01 0.21 -10.49
CA THR A 65 29.86 0.87 -9.48
C THR A 65 29.36 0.66 -8.04
N GLY A 66 28.09 0.28 -7.86
CA GLY A 66 27.41 0.26 -6.57
C GLY A 66 26.74 1.58 -6.19
N ASP A 67 27.11 2.68 -6.86
CA ASP A 67 26.51 4.00 -6.63
C ASP A 67 25.12 4.09 -7.25
N ILE A 68 24.13 4.48 -6.43
CA ILE A 68 22.72 4.62 -6.84
C ILE A 68 22.21 5.99 -6.42
N VAL A 69 21.43 6.62 -7.30
CA VAL A 69 20.65 7.83 -6.99
C VAL A 69 19.19 7.65 -7.33
N ALA A 70 18.34 8.34 -6.60
CA ALA A 70 16.96 8.54 -6.98
C ALA A 70 16.86 9.79 -7.86
N VAL A 71 15.93 9.80 -8.80
CA VAL A 71 15.79 10.86 -9.79
C VAL A 71 14.36 11.37 -9.78
N GLN A 72 14.19 12.67 -9.63
CA GLN A 72 12.92 13.35 -9.84
C GLN A 72 12.99 14.15 -11.13
N VAL A 73 12.18 13.77 -12.11
CA VAL A 73 12.04 14.38 -13.42
C VAL A 73 10.79 15.27 -13.45
N LYS A 74 10.98 16.54 -13.80
CA LYS A 74 9.90 17.51 -14.01
C LYS A 74 9.94 18.00 -15.46
N SER A 75 8.81 17.97 -16.15
CA SER A 75 8.76 18.31 -17.58
C SER A 75 7.71 19.36 -17.91
N GLY A 76 8.07 20.31 -18.77
CA GLY A 76 7.17 21.33 -19.31
C GLY A 76 7.42 22.76 -18.80
N GLY A 77 6.86 23.73 -19.53
CA GLY A 77 7.12 25.16 -19.31
C GLY A 77 6.76 25.70 -17.92
N LYS A 78 5.89 25.01 -17.16
CA LYS A 78 5.51 25.40 -15.77
C LYS A 78 6.70 25.41 -14.79
N TYR A 79 7.79 24.73 -15.13
CA TYR A 79 9.01 24.69 -14.30
C TYR A 79 10.02 25.78 -14.66
N ARG A 80 9.85 26.52 -15.76
CA ARG A 80 10.67 27.68 -16.10
C ARG A 80 10.50 28.80 -15.09
N ARG A 81 11.55 29.57 -14.88
CA ARG A 81 11.59 30.77 -14.05
C ARG A 81 12.18 31.91 -14.88
N ALA A 82 12.23 33.12 -14.31
CA ALA A 82 12.86 34.27 -14.95
C ALA A 82 14.35 34.01 -15.29
N VAL A 83 15.01 33.18 -14.46
CA VAL A 83 16.37 32.69 -14.68
C VAL A 83 16.36 31.18 -14.39
N GLY A 84 16.67 30.36 -15.40
CA GLY A 84 16.66 28.90 -15.30
C GLY A 84 15.31 28.27 -14.94
N TYR A 85 15.33 27.25 -14.07
CA TYR A 85 14.17 26.44 -13.72
C TYR A 85 14.03 26.24 -12.20
N GLY A 86 12.89 25.70 -11.76
CA GLY A 86 12.65 25.41 -10.36
C GLY A 86 11.82 24.16 -10.12
N ILE A 87 12.36 23.25 -9.30
CA ILE A 87 11.68 22.02 -8.86
C ILE A 87 11.05 22.28 -7.49
N PRO A 88 9.70 22.20 -7.34
CA PRO A 88 9.05 22.35 -6.04
C PRO A 88 9.50 21.28 -5.04
N CYS A 89 9.77 21.65 -3.79
CA CYS A 89 10.31 20.71 -2.79
C CYS A 89 9.60 20.71 -1.42
N ARG A 90 8.60 21.59 -1.17
CA ARG A 90 8.01 21.83 0.16
C ARG A 90 7.70 20.56 0.96
N ASP A 91 6.96 19.63 0.38
CA ASP A 91 6.48 18.45 1.09
C ASP A 91 7.52 17.31 1.15
N HIS A 92 8.59 17.42 0.33
CA HIS A 92 9.60 16.37 0.16
C HIS A 92 10.95 16.71 0.79
N VAL A 93 11.18 17.95 1.28
CA VAL A 93 12.48 18.37 1.86
C VAL A 93 13.00 17.34 2.85
N GLY A 94 12.17 16.94 3.82
CA GLY A 94 12.60 16.01 4.85
C GLY A 94 12.83 14.59 4.33
N ASP A 95 12.14 14.18 3.28
CA ASP A 95 12.23 12.81 2.77
C ASP A 95 13.48 12.68 1.88
N TRP A 96 13.77 13.68 1.04
CA TRP A 96 14.97 13.74 0.22
C TRP A 96 16.26 13.99 1.02
N THR A 97 16.23 14.75 2.11
CA THR A 97 17.44 15.01 2.92
C THR A 97 17.76 13.89 3.91
N ARG A 98 16.76 13.11 4.34
CA ARG A 98 16.96 11.95 5.24
C ARG A 98 17.14 10.64 4.50
N SER A 99 16.87 10.60 3.20
CA SER A 99 17.09 9.41 2.37
C SER A 99 18.57 9.00 2.41
N ARG A 100 18.83 7.68 2.43
CA ARG A 100 20.18 7.14 2.24
C ARG A 100 20.61 7.21 0.78
N ILE A 101 19.66 7.15 -0.13
CA ILE A 101 19.90 7.32 -1.57
C ILE A 101 19.74 8.81 -1.88
N PRO A 102 20.80 9.51 -2.35
CA PRO A 102 20.65 10.91 -2.70
C PRO A 102 19.74 11.08 -3.92
N VAL A 103 19.11 12.24 -4.00
CA VAL A 103 18.12 12.58 -5.02
C VAL A 103 18.69 13.67 -5.91
N ILE A 104 18.70 13.40 -7.22
CA ILE A 104 18.99 14.39 -8.26
C ILE A 104 17.67 14.85 -8.90
N GLY A 105 17.64 16.11 -9.29
CA GLY A 105 16.49 16.75 -9.93
C GLY A 105 16.78 17.00 -11.39
N ILE A 106 15.87 16.60 -12.26
CA ILE A 106 15.97 16.78 -13.71
C ILE A 106 14.78 17.62 -14.17
N VAL A 107 15.05 18.62 -15.01
CA VAL A 107 14.02 19.38 -15.71
C VAL A 107 14.15 19.14 -17.21
N TYR A 108 13.10 18.64 -17.85
CA TYR A 108 13.02 18.58 -19.31
C TYR A 108 12.25 19.79 -19.84
N ASP A 109 12.91 20.54 -20.71
CA ASP A 109 12.30 21.62 -21.45
C ASP A 109 11.87 21.12 -22.84
N PRO A 110 10.56 20.98 -23.11
CA PRO A 110 10.08 20.43 -24.38
C PRO A 110 10.24 21.38 -25.57
N GLU A 111 10.40 22.69 -25.36
CA GLU A 111 10.62 23.62 -26.49
C GLU A 111 12.09 23.63 -26.90
N LEU A 112 13.01 23.62 -25.92
CA LEU A 112 14.45 23.52 -26.17
C LEU A 112 14.89 22.08 -26.47
N LYS A 113 14.05 21.10 -26.11
CA LYS A 113 14.35 19.65 -26.12
C LYS A 113 15.65 19.32 -25.37
N LYS A 114 15.84 19.96 -24.21
CA LYS A 114 17.04 19.78 -23.38
C LYS A 114 16.69 19.36 -21.97
N LEU A 115 17.60 18.60 -21.36
CA LEU A 115 17.56 18.25 -19.94
C LEU A 115 18.45 19.23 -19.16
N PHE A 116 18.01 19.59 -17.98
CA PHE A 116 18.76 20.37 -17.01
C PHE A 116 18.77 19.63 -15.68
N TRP A 117 19.85 19.75 -14.91
CA TRP A 117 20.03 18.92 -13.71
C TRP A 117 20.49 19.72 -12.48
N VAL A 118 20.23 19.15 -11.31
CA VAL A 118 20.75 19.64 -10.03
C VAL A 118 20.90 18.48 -9.05
N ASN A 119 21.91 18.55 -8.17
CA ASN A 119 21.96 17.69 -6.98
C ASN A 119 21.04 18.25 -5.90
N MET A 120 19.79 17.76 -5.84
CA MET A 120 18.80 18.28 -4.90
C MET A 120 19.18 18.00 -3.45
N THR A 121 19.65 16.78 -3.15
CA THR A 121 20.05 16.43 -1.78
C THR A 121 21.17 17.35 -1.29
N GLN A 122 22.20 17.61 -2.10
CA GLN A 122 23.25 18.55 -1.75
C GLN A 122 22.71 19.95 -1.47
N TYR A 123 21.95 20.52 -2.41
CA TYR A 123 21.37 21.86 -2.26
C TYR A 123 20.54 21.97 -0.98
N LEU A 124 19.66 21.00 -0.73
CA LEU A 124 18.77 21.02 0.44
C LEU A 124 19.54 20.90 1.75
N LEU A 125 20.57 20.04 1.81
CA LEU A 125 21.44 19.95 2.98
C LEU A 125 22.17 21.27 3.25
N GLU A 126 22.66 21.95 2.23
CA GLU A 126 23.29 23.27 2.35
C GLU A 126 22.31 24.34 2.86
N GLN A 127 21.08 24.36 2.34
CA GLN A 127 20.05 25.30 2.81
C GLN A 127 19.65 25.02 4.27
N LEU A 128 19.50 23.76 4.64
CA LEU A 128 19.14 23.38 6.02
C LEU A 128 20.25 23.72 7.01
N LYS A 129 21.53 23.56 6.63
CA LYS A 129 22.67 24.02 7.44
C LYS A 129 22.63 25.52 7.72
N GLN A 130 22.06 26.31 6.80
CA GLN A 130 21.83 27.75 6.97
C GLN A 130 20.52 28.08 7.70
N GLY A 131 19.79 27.08 8.22
CA GLY A 131 18.49 27.26 8.88
C GLY A 131 17.34 27.61 7.95
N LYS A 132 17.54 27.54 6.63
CA LYS A 132 16.52 27.90 5.62
C LYS A 132 15.61 26.72 5.31
N ARG A 133 14.37 27.04 4.92
CA ARG A 133 13.38 26.06 4.43
C ARG A 133 12.97 26.40 2.99
N PRO A 134 13.72 25.90 1.99
CA PRO A 134 13.43 26.23 0.60
C PRO A 134 12.07 25.66 0.18
N LYS A 135 11.36 26.40 -0.69
CA LYS A 135 10.08 25.98 -1.27
C LYS A 135 10.25 25.32 -2.65
N SER A 136 11.36 25.64 -3.32
CA SER A 136 11.81 25.04 -4.58
C SER A 136 13.32 24.93 -4.61
N VAL A 137 13.84 23.95 -5.33
CA VAL A 137 15.25 23.84 -5.70
C VAL A 137 15.45 24.55 -7.05
N PRO A 138 16.32 25.58 -7.13
CA PRO A 138 16.66 26.22 -8.39
C PRO A 138 17.55 25.30 -9.23
N VAL A 139 17.33 25.33 -10.55
CA VAL A 139 18.16 24.62 -11.54
C VAL A 139 18.69 25.66 -12.51
N SER A 140 20.01 25.74 -12.66
CA SER A 140 20.64 26.71 -13.55
C SER A 140 20.30 26.42 -15.01
N GLU A 141 20.14 27.47 -15.83
CA GLU A 141 20.04 27.34 -17.28
C GLU A 141 21.34 26.87 -17.94
N SER A 142 22.47 27.02 -17.25
CA SER A 142 23.77 26.47 -17.69
C SER A 142 23.99 25.02 -17.27
N ALA A 143 23.16 24.48 -16.37
CA ALA A 143 23.29 23.11 -15.88
C ALA A 143 22.63 22.12 -16.84
N ILE A 144 23.05 22.15 -18.10
CA ILE A 144 22.57 21.24 -19.15
C ILE A 144 23.05 19.82 -18.82
N LEU A 145 22.19 18.84 -19.06
CA LEU A 145 22.50 17.42 -19.03
C LEU A 145 22.37 16.87 -20.46
N ASP A 146 23.51 16.56 -21.06
CA ASP A 146 23.67 16.00 -22.40
C ASP A 146 24.90 15.07 -22.43
N ALA A 147 25.22 14.52 -23.60
CA ALA A 147 26.34 13.58 -23.75
C ALA A 147 27.69 14.19 -23.35
N ASP A 148 27.90 15.48 -23.61
CA ASP A 148 29.17 16.17 -23.36
C ASP A 148 29.36 16.47 -21.87
N THR A 149 28.27 16.79 -21.17
CA THR A 149 28.29 17.13 -19.74
C THR A 149 28.15 15.90 -18.82
N LEU A 150 27.57 14.81 -19.30
CA LEU A 150 27.21 13.63 -18.50
C LEU A 150 28.36 13.07 -17.67
N VAL A 151 29.55 12.93 -18.25
CA VAL A 151 30.72 12.37 -17.54
C VAL A 151 31.07 13.21 -16.31
N SER A 152 31.09 14.54 -16.45
CA SER A 152 31.38 15.47 -15.35
C SER A 152 30.28 15.43 -14.28
N ILE A 153 29.03 15.29 -14.70
CA ILE A 153 27.86 15.23 -13.82
C ILE A 153 27.89 13.95 -12.99
N VAL A 154 28.14 12.81 -13.63
CA VAL A 154 28.29 11.51 -12.97
C VAL A 154 29.42 11.58 -11.95
N ALA A 155 30.58 12.11 -12.32
CA ALA A 155 31.71 12.30 -11.41
C ALA A 155 31.33 13.18 -10.20
N ASN A 156 30.63 14.30 -10.42
CA ASN A 156 30.17 15.18 -9.35
C ASN A 156 29.21 14.49 -8.38
N VAL A 157 28.26 13.72 -8.90
CA VAL A 157 27.29 12.99 -8.08
C VAL A 157 27.95 11.86 -7.30
N ARG A 158 28.83 11.07 -7.93
CA ARG A 158 29.59 10.00 -7.26
C ARG A 158 30.53 10.55 -6.20
N HIS A 159 31.21 11.66 -6.47
CA HIS A 159 32.02 12.35 -5.46
C HIS A 159 31.18 12.80 -4.26
N PHE A 160 29.96 13.30 -4.50
CA PHE A 160 29.03 13.63 -3.43
C PHE A 160 28.62 12.39 -2.61
N ILE A 161 28.34 11.26 -3.24
CA ILE A 161 28.03 9.99 -2.56
C ILE A 161 29.21 9.58 -1.68
N ALA A 162 30.40 9.42 -2.27
CA ALA A 162 31.61 9.00 -1.57
C ALA A 162 31.95 9.89 -0.36
N ARG A 163 31.79 11.22 -0.48
CA ARG A 163 32.01 12.16 0.62
C ARG A 163 30.99 12.02 1.75
N ASN A 164 29.75 11.65 1.45
CA ASN A 164 28.65 11.66 2.42
C ASN A 164 28.25 10.27 2.94
N ASP A 165 28.80 9.19 2.39
CA ASP A 165 28.49 7.82 2.82
C ASP A 165 28.94 7.50 4.27
N GLY A 166 29.97 8.19 4.77
CA GLY A 166 30.41 8.05 6.17
C GLY A 166 29.76 9.01 7.18
N LEU A 167 29.01 10.03 6.73
CA LEU A 167 28.63 11.20 7.55
C LEU A 167 27.14 11.39 7.81
N ARG A 168 26.26 10.50 7.30
CA ARG A 168 24.83 10.64 7.55
C ARG A 168 24.49 10.12 8.96
N HIS A 169 24.61 11.03 9.94
CA HIS A 169 24.12 10.83 11.30
C HIS A 169 22.70 10.27 11.28
N VAL A 170 22.55 9.07 11.84
CA VAL A 170 21.26 8.55 12.26
C VAL A 170 20.82 9.42 13.42
N GLU A 171 20.02 10.45 13.15
CA GLU A 171 19.36 11.20 14.20
C GLU A 171 18.49 10.22 15.00
N SER A 172 18.86 10.05 16.27
CA SER A 172 18.21 9.15 17.22
C SER A 172 16.71 9.45 17.22
N ARG A 173 15.90 8.42 16.98
CA ARG A 173 14.43 8.47 17.00
C ARG A 173 13.91 8.95 18.36
N GLY A 174 13.80 10.25 18.54
CA GLY A 174 13.19 10.89 19.70
C GLY A 174 11.94 11.67 19.31
N ALA A 175 10.78 11.18 19.74
CA ALA A 175 9.55 11.95 19.97
C ALA A 175 8.90 12.73 18.80
N ARG A 176 8.64 12.11 17.64
CA ARG A 176 7.58 12.57 16.68
C ARG A 176 6.81 11.44 15.98
N HIS A 177 6.72 10.27 16.61
CA HIS A 177 6.26 9.03 15.94
C HIS A 177 4.73 8.72 15.92
N PRO A 178 3.83 9.29 16.76
CA PRO A 178 2.43 8.86 16.70
C PRO A 178 1.65 9.48 15.52
N ILE A 179 1.90 10.75 15.17
CA ILE A 179 1.10 11.47 14.16
C ILE A 179 1.42 11.01 12.72
N ARG A 180 2.67 10.66 12.43
CA ARG A 180 3.10 10.18 11.10
C ARG A 180 2.72 8.73 10.80
N THR A 181 2.53 7.92 11.83
CA THR A 181 2.11 6.51 11.69
C THR A 181 0.61 6.41 11.43
N PHE A 182 -0.19 7.28 12.08
CA PHE A 182 -1.63 7.34 11.86
C PHE A 182 -1.98 7.84 10.43
N ARG A 183 -1.24 8.82 9.90
CA ARG A 183 -1.40 9.29 8.52
C ARG A 183 -0.93 8.28 7.46
N ARG A 184 0.07 7.43 7.80
CA ARG A 184 0.54 6.31 6.95
C ARG A 184 -0.46 5.17 6.87
N TYR A 185 -1.30 4.96 7.88
CA TYR A 185 -2.34 3.94 7.85
C TYR A 185 -3.55 4.39 7.00
N LEU A 186 -3.92 5.66 7.07
CA LEU A 186 -5.06 6.20 6.32
C LEU A 186 -4.81 6.35 4.80
N ASN A 187 -3.56 6.60 4.37
CA ASN A 187 -3.26 6.73 2.93
C ASN A 187 -2.88 5.42 2.23
N ARG A 188 -2.69 4.31 2.97
CA ARG A 188 -2.24 3.03 2.38
C ARG A 188 -3.36 2.22 1.71
N GLU A 189 -4.62 2.58 1.90
CA GLU A 189 -5.75 1.87 1.30
C GLU A 189 -6.07 2.25 -0.16
N SER A 190 -5.36 3.23 -0.75
CA SER A 190 -5.65 3.70 -2.12
C SER A 190 -4.81 3.07 -3.24
N ASN A 191 -3.69 2.39 -2.94
CA ASN A 191 -2.72 1.96 -3.96
C ASN A 191 -2.54 0.44 -4.14
N GLU A 192 -3.42 -0.40 -3.61
CA GLU A 192 -3.45 -1.82 -4.00
C GLU A 192 -4.37 -2.02 -5.22
N ILE A 193 -3.88 -1.56 -6.38
CA ILE A 193 -4.33 -2.07 -7.68
C ILE A 193 -3.30 -3.10 -8.12
N ASP A 194 -3.74 -4.36 -8.05
CA ASP A 194 -3.42 -5.48 -8.93
C ASP A 194 -2.08 -5.40 -9.68
N ARG A 195 -1.03 -5.96 -9.05
CA ARG A 195 0.14 -6.48 -9.76
C ARG A 195 0.30 -7.95 -9.42
N THR A 196 -0.22 -8.83 -10.26
CA THR A 196 0.36 -10.16 -10.42
C THR A 196 1.23 -10.18 -11.67
N PRO A 197 2.57 -10.09 -11.55
CA PRO A 197 3.48 -10.50 -12.60
C PRO A 197 3.38 -12.02 -12.82
N VAL A 198 3.43 -12.43 -14.09
CA VAL A 198 3.67 -13.83 -14.48
C VAL A 198 5.04 -14.24 -13.92
N GLY A 199 5.06 -15.29 -13.09
CA GLY A 199 6.23 -15.74 -12.33
C GLY A 199 6.10 -15.41 -10.84
N ARG A 200 5.52 -16.33 -10.05
CA ARG A 200 5.45 -16.19 -8.59
C ARG A 200 6.84 -16.37 -7.97
N ILE A 201 7.17 -15.52 -7.00
CA ILE A 201 8.20 -15.78 -6.00
C ILE A 201 7.72 -16.97 -5.14
N PRO A 202 8.55 -17.98 -4.84
CA PRO A 202 8.15 -19.12 -4.03
C PRO A 202 7.76 -18.67 -2.61
N TYR A 203 6.69 -19.26 -2.09
CA TYR A 203 6.21 -18.99 -0.75
C TYR A 203 7.08 -19.78 0.25
N GLU A 204 8.01 -19.12 0.94
CA GLU A 204 8.93 -19.75 1.91
C GLU A 204 8.22 -20.48 3.08
N MET A 205 6.94 -20.20 3.34
CA MET A 205 6.11 -20.95 4.30
C MET A 205 5.22 -22.03 3.66
N ALA A 206 5.07 -22.05 2.33
CA ALA A 206 4.35 -23.13 1.64
C ALA A 206 5.27 -24.31 1.30
N THR A 207 6.60 -24.13 1.37
CA THR A 207 7.57 -25.21 1.13
C THR A 207 7.37 -26.37 2.10
N SER A 208 7.04 -26.12 3.38
CA SER A 208 6.78 -27.18 4.36
C SER A 208 5.42 -27.88 4.15
N GLU A 209 4.39 -27.16 3.72
CA GLU A 209 3.08 -27.74 3.37
C GLU A 209 3.12 -28.53 2.05
N VAL A 210 3.89 -28.05 1.06
CA VAL A 210 4.12 -28.71 -0.23
C VAL A 210 5.00 -29.94 -0.05
N ASP A 211 6.10 -29.84 0.70
CA ASP A 211 6.95 -31.01 1.08
C ASP A 211 6.17 -32.09 1.82
N PHE A 212 5.26 -31.69 2.72
CA PHE A 212 4.41 -32.64 3.46
C PHE A 212 3.40 -33.32 2.53
N HIS A 213 2.85 -32.58 1.56
CA HIS A 213 1.90 -33.11 0.59
C HIS A 213 2.56 -34.04 -0.43
N GLU A 214 3.78 -33.72 -0.88
CA GLU A 214 4.58 -34.57 -1.78
C GLU A 214 5.03 -35.87 -1.10
N ARG A 215 5.30 -35.86 0.21
CA ARG A 215 5.63 -37.07 1.00
C ARG A 215 4.41 -37.94 1.33
N HIS A 216 3.19 -37.39 1.25
CA HIS A 216 1.95 -38.09 1.61
C HIS A 216 0.84 -37.87 0.57
N PRO A 217 0.95 -38.47 -0.64
CA PRO A 217 0.02 -38.23 -1.76
C PRO A 217 -1.43 -38.72 -1.51
N GLY A 218 -1.66 -39.51 -0.46
CA GLY A 218 -3.01 -39.89 -0.02
C GLY A 218 -3.70 -38.88 0.91
N PHE A 219 -3.01 -37.82 1.34
CA PHE A 219 -3.54 -36.85 2.29
C PHE A 219 -4.45 -35.84 1.58
N ASN A 220 -5.77 -35.96 1.79
CA ASN A 220 -6.73 -35.05 1.18
C ASN A 220 -6.82 -33.73 1.98
N PRO A 221 -6.40 -32.57 1.44
CA PRO A 221 -6.49 -31.28 2.14
C PRO A 221 -7.94 -30.82 2.36
N ALA A 222 -8.92 -31.45 1.71
CA ALA A 222 -10.32 -31.27 2.05
C ALA A 222 -10.64 -31.83 3.44
N PHE A 223 -10.01 -32.93 3.87
CA PHE A 223 -10.22 -33.50 5.19
C PHE A 223 -9.78 -32.54 6.30
N LEU A 224 -8.66 -31.84 6.14
CA LEU A 224 -8.20 -30.83 7.11
C LEU A 224 -9.14 -29.62 7.19
N LYS A 225 -9.68 -29.21 6.04
CA LYS A 225 -10.66 -28.11 5.96
C LYS A 225 -11.99 -28.50 6.59
N TRP A 226 -12.45 -29.75 6.37
CA TRP A 226 -13.66 -30.30 6.96
C TRP A 226 -13.51 -30.54 8.46
N SER A 227 -12.37 -31.07 8.91
CA SER A 227 -12.10 -31.28 10.33
C SER A 227 -12.00 -29.96 11.09
N ALA A 228 -11.36 -28.93 10.52
CA ALA A 228 -11.35 -27.59 11.10
C ALA A 228 -12.76 -26.98 11.18
N TRP A 229 -13.62 -27.22 10.18
CA TRP A 229 -15.01 -26.75 10.18
C TRP A 229 -15.87 -27.49 11.22
N LEU A 230 -15.74 -28.81 11.29
CA LEU A 230 -16.43 -29.66 12.24
C LEU A 230 -16.00 -29.30 13.67
N LEU A 231 -14.70 -29.15 13.91
CA LEU A 231 -14.15 -28.73 15.21
C LEU A 231 -14.68 -27.36 15.63
N THR A 232 -14.69 -26.38 14.71
CA THR A 232 -15.23 -25.05 14.99
C THR A 232 -16.71 -25.13 15.35
N THR A 233 -17.50 -25.91 14.61
CA THR A 233 -18.94 -26.07 14.84
C THR A 233 -19.21 -26.72 16.20
N VAL A 234 -18.47 -27.78 16.56
CA VAL A 234 -18.57 -28.45 17.85
C VAL A 234 -18.20 -27.52 19.00
N VAL A 235 -17.10 -26.76 18.87
CA VAL A 235 -16.68 -25.78 19.88
C VAL A 235 -17.76 -24.72 20.11
N LEU A 236 -18.33 -24.18 19.03
CA LEU A 236 -19.40 -23.18 19.13
C LEU A 236 -20.66 -23.77 19.79
N ALA A 237 -21.04 -25.00 19.47
CA ALA A 237 -22.19 -25.67 20.08
C ALA A 237 -22.00 -25.92 21.59
N VAL A 238 -20.80 -26.30 22.02
CA VAL A 238 -20.47 -26.54 23.44
C VAL A 238 -20.46 -25.22 24.25
N GLN A 239 -20.04 -24.12 23.63
CA GLN A 239 -19.99 -22.79 24.27
C GLN A 239 -21.38 -22.18 24.54
N GLY A 240 -22.39 -22.54 23.73
CA GLY A 240 -23.69 -21.85 23.71
C GLY A 240 -24.38 -21.75 25.07
N PRO A 241 -24.58 -22.87 25.80
CA PRO A 241 -25.26 -22.85 27.09
C PRO A 241 -24.55 -22.00 28.16
N ALA A 242 -23.22 -22.04 28.24
CA ALA A 242 -22.48 -21.29 29.26
C ALA A 242 -22.45 -19.79 28.94
N LEU A 243 -22.24 -19.43 27.66
CA LEU A 243 -22.29 -18.05 27.22
C LEU A 243 -23.69 -17.45 27.37
N TYR A 244 -24.74 -18.24 27.16
CA TYR A 244 -26.11 -17.83 27.44
C TYR A 244 -26.27 -17.44 28.91
N VAL A 245 -25.91 -18.33 29.84
CA VAL A 245 -26.04 -18.10 31.28
C VAL A 245 -25.22 -16.89 31.71
N ALA A 246 -23.99 -16.77 31.21
CA ALA A 246 -23.13 -15.63 31.51
C ALA A 246 -23.77 -14.31 31.04
N ALA A 247 -24.26 -14.26 29.80
CA ALA A 247 -24.91 -13.07 29.24
C ALA A 247 -26.23 -12.72 29.94
N ASP A 248 -27.05 -13.72 30.25
CA ASP A 248 -28.36 -13.56 30.92
C ASP A 248 -28.18 -13.10 32.39
N SER A 249 -27.11 -13.53 33.06
CA SER A 249 -26.82 -13.15 34.44
C SER A 249 -26.42 -11.67 34.63
N GLN A 250 -25.99 -10.98 33.56
CA GLN A 250 -25.48 -9.61 33.62
C GLN A 250 -26.47 -8.54 33.16
N HIS A 251 -27.54 -8.89 32.43
CA HIS A 251 -28.46 -7.91 31.86
C HIS A 251 -29.83 -7.88 32.55
N ARG A 252 -30.23 -6.67 32.98
CA ARG A 252 -31.53 -6.34 33.56
C ARG A 252 -32.51 -5.84 32.49
N ASP A 253 -33.67 -6.47 32.44
CA ASP A 253 -34.99 -5.96 32.01
C ASP A 253 -35.20 -5.41 30.58
N TRP A 254 -34.18 -5.31 29.72
CA TRP A 254 -34.36 -4.83 28.33
C TRP A 254 -34.48 -5.99 27.33
N TRP A 255 -35.62 -6.10 26.66
CA TRP A 255 -35.97 -7.19 25.72
C TRP A 255 -34.97 -7.41 24.56
N ILE A 256 -34.20 -6.39 24.19
CA ILE A 256 -33.19 -6.44 23.11
C ILE A 256 -31.86 -7.04 23.60
N TRP A 257 -31.69 -7.17 24.92
CA TRP A 257 -30.44 -7.59 25.55
C TRP A 257 -30.60 -8.87 26.37
N ASN A 258 -31.42 -9.81 25.88
CA ASN A 258 -31.47 -11.16 26.45
C ASN A 258 -30.30 -12.03 25.95
N GLY A 259 -29.99 -13.10 26.70
CA GLY A 259 -28.88 -14.00 26.34
C GLY A 259 -28.96 -14.54 24.91
N TRP A 260 -30.17 -14.72 24.37
CA TRP A 260 -30.38 -15.15 22.97
C TRP A 260 -29.92 -14.11 21.94
N THR A 261 -30.27 -12.84 22.13
CA THR A 261 -29.86 -11.77 21.21
C THR A 261 -28.35 -11.59 21.25
N TRP A 262 -27.75 -11.70 22.43
CA TRP A 262 -26.30 -11.68 22.59
C TRP A 262 -25.62 -12.84 21.84
N LEU A 263 -26.11 -14.07 22.01
CA LEU A 263 -25.59 -15.25 21.30
C LEU A 263 -25.69 -15.10 19.78
N VAL A 264 -26.83 -14.63 19.27
CA VAL A 264 -27.03 -14.39 17.83
C VAL A 264 -26.03 -13.36 17.31
N CYS A 265 -25.80 -12.27 18.04
CA CYS A 265 -24.80 -11.27 17.69
C CYS A 265 -23.38 -11.84 17.71
N TYR A 266 -23.03 -12.62 18.73
CA TYR A 266 -21.71 -13.23 18.87
C TYR A 266 -21.42 -14.24 17.76
N TYR A 267 -22.27 -15.27 17.61
CA TYR A 267 -22.09 -16.29 16.57
C TYR A 267 -22.22 -15.71 15.17
N GLY A 268 -23.19 -14.80 14.96
CA GLY A 268 -23.36 -14.11 13.70
C GLY A 268 -22.11 -13.34 13.28
N THR A 269 -21.47 -12.65 14.22
CA THR A 269 -20.21 -11.93 13.98
C THR A 269 -19.05 -12.86 13.67
N VAL A 270 -18.87 -13.92 14.47
CA VAL A 270 -17.78 -14.89 14.26
C VAL A 270 -17.92 -15.57 12.90
N LEU A 271 -19.12 -16.05 12.55
CA LEU A 271 -19.39 -16.69 11.26
C LEU A 271 -19.24 -15.69 10.09
N TYR A 272 -19.71 -14.46 10.26
CA TYR A 272 -19.55 -13.40 9.26
C TYR A 272 -18.06 -13.11 9.01
N LEU A 273 -17.26 -12.91 10.05
CA LEU A 273 -15.82 -12.65 9.92
C LEU A 273 -15.08 -13.84 9.31
N LEU A 274 -15.43 -15.08 9.66
CA LEU A 274 -14.86 -16.29 9.05
C LEU A 274 -15.26 -16.46 7.59
N ARG A 275 -16.48 -16.06 7.20
CA ARG A 275 -16.93 -16.11 5.81
C ARG A 275 -16.24 -15.05 4.97
N VAL A 276 -16.20 -13.81 5.48
CA VAL A 276 -15.54 -12.68 4.82
C VAL A 276 -14.04 -12.95 4.70
N SER A 277 -13.39 -13.51 5.72
CA SER A 277 -11.95 -13.80 5.68
C SER A 277 -11.56 -14.76 4.56
N LYS A 278 -12.43 -15.74 4.24
CA LYS A 278 -12.23 -16.69 3.16
C LYS A 278 -12.51 -16.10 1.77
N GLN A 279 -13.43 -15.15 1.68
CA GLN A 279 -13.84 -14.52 0.43
C GLN A 279 -13.03 -13.25 0.11
N ASP A 280 -12.20 -12.81 1.03
CA ASP A 280 -11.40 -11.60 0.89
C ASP A 280 -10.34 -11.76 -0.22
N PRO A 281 -10.37 -10.91 -1.28
CA PRO A 281 -9.37 -10.97 -2.33
C PRO A 281 -7.95 -10.65 -1.84
N GLN A 282 -7.81 -9.95 -0.70
CA GLN A 282 -6.52 -9.59 -0.12
C GLN A 282 -6.13 -10.58 1.00
N LYS A 283 -5.20 -11.49 0.69
CA LYS A 283 -4.76 -12.58 1.59
C LYS A 283 -4.30 -12.13 3.00
N ARG A 284 -3.77 -10.91 3.14
CA ARG A 284 -3.32 -10.39 4.44
C ARG A 284 -4.50 -9.98 5.34
N ARG A 285 -5.51 -9.33 4.76
CA ARG A 285 -6.72 -8.93 5.48
C ARG A 285 -7.57 -10.15 5.84
N GLY A 286 -7.71 -11.10 4.91
CA GLY A 286 -8.33 -12.40 5.22
C GLY A 286 -7.68 -13.07 6.43
N ARG A 287 -6.34 -13.11 6.52
CA ARG A 287 -5.64 -13.65 7.69
C ARG A 287 -5.92 -12.86 8.98
N LEU A 288 -5.95 -11.54 8.93
CA LEU A 288 -6.28 -10.71 10.09
C LEU A 288 -7.72 -10.97 10.57
N LEU A 289 -8.69 -11.01 9.67
CA LEU A 289 -10.09 -11.30 9.99
C LEU A 289 -10.26 -12.71 10.58
N SER A 290 -9.53 -13.69 10.03
CA SER A 290 -9.50 -15.05 10.58
C SER A 290 -8.88 -15.08 11.98
N PHE A 291 -7.78 -14.36 12.20
CA PHE A 291 -7.14 -14.25 13.52
C PHE A 291 -8.08 -13.62 14.55
N VAL A 292 -8.73 -12.50 14.20
CA VAL A 292 -9.73 -11.84 15.07
C VAL A 292 -10.88 -12.80 15.40
N SER A 293 -11.35 -13.57 14.43
CA SER A 293 -12.39 -14.59 14.65
C SER A 293 -11.93 -15.66 15.65
N CYS A 294 -10.70 -16.16 15.49
CA CYS A 294 -10.12 -17.14 16.43
C CYS A 294 -9.95 -16.57 17.84
N CYS A 295 -9.53 -15.31 17.97
CA CYS A 295 -9.45 -14.64 19.28
C CYS A 295 -10.82 -14.55 19.94
N LEU A 296 -11.88 -14.19 19.21
CA LEU A 296 -13.24 -14.16 19.73
C LEU A 296 -13.69 -15.55 20.22
N ILE A 297 -13.44 -16.60 19.44
CA ILE A 297 -13.73 -17.98 19.81
C ILE A 297 -12.99 -18.39 21.09
N ALA A 298 -11.71 -18.02 21.20
CA ALA A 298 -10.88 -18.29 22.37
C ALA A 298 -11.40 -17.55 23.62
N CYS A 299 -11.78 -16.28 23.49
CA CYS A 299 -12.40 -15.51 24.56
C CYS A 299 -13.74 -16.13 25.01
N GLY A 300 -14.59 -16.55 24.07
CA GLY A 300 -15.83 -17.27 24.39
C GLY A 300 -15.58 -18.60 25.10
N MET A 301 -14.53 -19.32 24.70
CA MET A 301 -14.11 -20.56 25.37
C MET A 301 -13.64 -20.30 26.80
N PHE A 302 -12.86 -19.24 27.00
CA PHE A 302 -12.35 -18.84 28.32
C PHE A 302 -13.50 -18.54 29.30
N VAL A 303 -14.52 -17.79 28.86
CA VAL A 303 -15.72 -17.52 29.66
C VAL A 303 -16.53 -18.79 29.92
N THR A 304 -16.69 -19.64 28.90
CA THR A 304 -17.40 -20.93 29.00
C THR A 304 -16.77 -21.85 30.05
N VAL A 305 -15.44 -22.02 29.98
CA VAL A 305 -14.69 -22.92 30.88
C VAL A 305 -14.81 -22.48 32.33
N GLY A 306 -14.75 -21.18 32.61
CA GLY A 306 -14.87 -20.73 34.00
C GLY A 306 -16.29 -20.67 34.56
N HIS A 307 -17.33 -20.76 33.71
CA HIS A 307 -18.72 -20.95 34.16
C HIS A 307 -19.08 -22.43 34.38
N GLN A 308 -18.50 -23.35 33.59
CA GLN A 308 -18.78 -24.79 33.68
C GLN A 308 -17.77 -25.56 34.54
N GLY A 309 -16.55 -25.05 34.70
CA GLY A 309 -15.46 -25.71 35.43
C GLY A 309 -15.41 -25.30 36.90
N SER A 310 -15.45 -26.27 37.80
CA SER A 310 -15.45 -26.06 39.27
C SER A 310 -14.14 -25.52 39.86
N GLY A 311 -13.08 -25.32 39.05
CA GLY A 311 -11.74 -24.93 39.52
C GLY A 311 -11.15 -23.68 38.89
N PHE A 312 -11.85 -23.01 37.96
CA PHE A 312 -11.31 -21.86 37.24
C PHE A 312 -12.23 -20.65 37.39
N VAL A 313 -11.76 -19.61 38.10
CA VAL A 313 -12.51 -18.37 38.29
C VAL A 313 -12.17 -17.41 37.16
N VAL A 314 -13.15 -17.12 36.29
CA VAL A 314 -13.00 -16.05 35.28
C VAL A 314 -12.83 -14.73 36.02
N ASN A 315 -11.90 -13.89 35.54
CA ASN A 315 -11.81 -12.52 36.02
C ASN A 315 -13.14 -11.80 35.71
N ARG A 316 -13.87 -11.41 36.76
CA ARG A 316 -15.18 -10.74 36.66
C ARG A 316 -15.15 -9.48 35.81
N GLU A 317 -14.06 -8.72 35.84
CA GLU A 317 -13.92 -7.54 35.00
C GLU A 317 -13.78 -7.94 33.53
N PHE A 318 -12.99 -8.96 33.21
CA PHE A 318 -12.90 -9.47 31.85
C PHE A 318 -14.24 -10.01 31.33
N GLU A 319 -14.94 -10.79 32.15
CA GLU A 319 -16.25 -11.34 31.80
C GLU A 319 -17.27 -10.23 31.50
N ARG A 320 -17.34 -9.22 32.37
CA ARG A 320 -18.19 -8.04 32.18
C ARG A 320 -17.81 -7.28 30.91
N TRP A 321 -16.53 -6.96 30.72
CA TRP A 321 -16.06 -6.27 29.52
C TRP A 321 -16.36 -7.07 28.24
N PHE A 322 -16.18 -8.38 28.27
CA PHE A 322 -16.48 -9.23 27.12
C PHE A 322 -17.97 -9.24 26.82
N ILE A 323 -18.83 -9.48 27.81
CA ILE A 323 -20.28 -9.55 27.59
C ILE A 323 -20.84 -8.18 27.18
N ASP A 324 -20.50 -7.11 27.89
CA ASP A 324 -21.04 -5.77 27.64
C ASP A 324 -20.55 -5.17 26.32
N LEU A 325 -19.28 -5.37 25.94
CA LEU A 325 -18.75 -4.77 24.72
C LEU A 325 -18.91 -5.65 23.48
N MET A 326 -19.09 -6.97 23.60
CA MET A 326 -19.15 -7.85 22.43
C MET A 326 -20.21 -7.38 21.42
N PRO A 327 -21.44 -7.04 21.81
CA PRO A 327 -22.44 -6.57 20.86
C PRO A 327 -22.08 -5.23 20.20
N VAL A 328 -21.41 -4.35 20.93
CA VAL A 328 -20.91 -3.07 20.40
C VAL A 328 -19.81 -3.32 19.37
N PHE A 329 -18.84 -4.18 19.68
CA PHE A 329 -17.79 -4.57 18.75
C PHE A 329 -18.33 -5.31 17.55
N ALA A 330 -19.28 -6.23 17.73
CA ALA A 330 -19.99 -6.94 16.68
C ALA A 330 -20.63 -5.96 15.69
N LYS A 331 -21.41 -5.01 16.22
CA LYS A 331 -22.10 -4.00 15.41
C LYS A 331 -21.09 -3.16 14.63
N ILE A 332 -20.05 -2.65 15.30
CA ILE A 332 -19.00 -1.83 14.65
C ILE A 332 -18.25 -2.63 13.58
N ALA A 333 -17.85 -3.87 13.88
CA ALA A 333 -17.14 -4.73 12.95
C ALA A 333 -17.99 -5.06 11.72
N ILE A 334 -19.25 -5.45 11.91
CA ILE A 334 -20.18 -5.74 10.81
C ILE A 334 -20.42 -4.48 9.97
N MET A 335 -20.70 -3.32 10.60
CA MET A 335 -20.92 -2.06 9.88
C MET A 335 -19.68 -1.62 9.10
N HIS A 336 -18.50 -1.69 9.73
CA HIS A 336 -17.26 -1.25 9.10
C HIS A 336 -16.84 -2.16 7.95
N VAL A 337 -16.88 -3.48 8.14
CA VAL A 337 -16.58 -4.46 7.10
C VAL A 337 -17.62 -4.36 5.97
N SER A 338 -18.91 -4.30 6.29
CA SER A 338 -19.96 -4.16 5.26
C SER A 338 -19.81 -2.88 4.46
N HIS A 339 -19.60 -1.74 5.12
CA HIS A 339 -19.39 -0.46 4.46
C HIS A 339 -18.17 -0.49 3.54
N TYR A 340 -17.06 -1.05 4.02
CA TYR A 340 -15.83 -1.23 3.24
C TYR A 340 -16.07 -2.03 1.96
N TYR A 341 -16.73 -3.19 2.06
CA TYR A 341 -17.01 -4.04 0.89
C TYR A 341 -18.02 -3.40 -0.08
N VAL A 342 -19.04 -2.71 0.44
CA VAL A 342 -20.00 -1.95 -0.38
C VAL A 342 -19.30 -0.85 -1.16
N ASP A 343 -18.39 -0.09 -0.53
CA ASP A 343 -17.66 0.97 -1.21
C ASP A 343 -16.69 0.44 -2.26
N ARG A 344 -15.99 -0.66 -1.99
CA ARG A 344 -15.14 -1.32 -2.98
C ARG A 344 -15.93 -1.84 -4.18
N GLU A 345 -17.10 -2.40 -3.98
CA GLU A 345 -17.97 -2.83 -5.09
C GLU A 345 -18.53 -1.63 -5.86
N ARG A 346 -18.86 -0.51 -5.18
CA ARG A 346 -19.24 0.75 -5.84
C ARG A 346 -18.11 1.30 -6.69
N GLU A 347 -16.87 1.32 -6.20
CA GLU A 347 -15.69 1.71 -6.96
C GLU A 347 -15.44 0.79 -8.16
N ARG A 348 -15.59 -0.53 -8.00
CA ARG A 348 -15.50 -1.50 -9.10
C ARG A 348 -16.55 -1.19 -10.17
N ARG A 349 -17.81 -0.99 -9.79
CA ARG A 349 -18.91 -0.67 -10.72
C ARG A 349 -18.73 0.69 -11.40
N ARG A 350 -18.19 1.70 -10.72
CA ARG A 350 -17.83 3.00 -11.32
C ARG A 350 -16.74 2.83 -12.38
N ARG A 351 -15.69 2.05 -12.09
CA ARG A 351 -14.63 1.72 -13.06
C ARG A 351 -15.19 0.94 -14.25
N LEU A 352 -16.08 -0.02 -14.03
CA LEU A 352 -16.75 -0.77 -15.10
C LEU A 352 -17.64 0.12 -15.97
N LYS A 353 -18.43 1.03 -15.37
CA LYS A 353 -19.24 2.00 -16.13
C LYS A 353 -18.37 2.99 -16.92
N ALA A 354 -17.22 3.38 -16.38
CA ALA A 354 -16.28 4.26 -17.08
C ALA A 354 -15.55 3.54 -18.23
N ALA A 355 -15.25 2.25 -18.07
CA ALA A 355 -14.61 1.41 -19.09
C ALA A 355 -15.59 0.93 -20.17
N TYR A 356 -16.87 0.72 -19.82
CA TYR A 356 -17.93 0.22 -20.70
C TYR A 356 -19.20 1.09 -20.60
N PRO A 357 -19.17 2.32 -21.15
CA PRO A 357 -20.29 3.27 -21.05
C PRO A 357 -21.58 2.79 -21.73
N ASP A 358 -21.46 1.92 -22.75
CA ASP A 358 -22.59 1.34 -23.48
C ASP A 358 -23.10 0.02 -22.88
N GLY A 359 -22.61 -0.37 -21.69
CA GLY A 359 -22.97 -1.61 -21.00
C GLY A 359 -21.86 -2.66 -21.04
N ILE A 360 -21.82 -3.53 -20.03
CA ILE A 360 -20.86 -4.64 -19.97
C ILE A 360 -21.24 -5.61 -21.10
N PRO A 361 -20.34 -5.93 -22.04
CA PRO A 361 -20.64 -6.92 -23.07
C PRO A 361 -21.04 -8.23 -22.39
N SER A 362 -22.26 -8.68 -22.63
CA SER A 362 -22.76 -9.96 -22.14
C SER A 362 -21.84 -11.05 -22.68
N ARG A 363 -21.29 -11.86 -21.76
CA ARG A 363 -20.52 -13.06 -22.12
C ARG A 363 -21.37 -14.03 -22.93
#